data_AF-A0A2G9V2S6-F1
#
_entry.id   AF-A0A2G9V2S6-F1
#
_cell.length_a   1.000
_cell.length_b   1.000
_cell.length_c   1.000
_cell.angle_alpha   90.00
_cell.angle_beta   90.00
_cell.angle_gamma   90.00
#
_symmetry.space_group_name_H-M   'P 1'
#
loop_
_entity.id
_entity.type
_entity.pdbx_description
1 polymer ?
#
loop_
_entity_poly.entity_id
_entity_poly.type
_entity_poly.pdbx_seq_one_letter_code
_entity_poly.pdbx_strand_id
1 'polypeptide(L)'
;MTADSAALLQHHQHHANGSNVATSQQYSVEYLSQLLKDKKQLSAFPNVFHHLERLADEEISKVRVALFQFEFTKEEMSLPEPEGEVQTTIEKVFVPAKEHPDVGEMPVEKTSI
;
A
#
# COMPACT_ATOMS: atom_id res chain seq x y z
N MET A 1 23.60 -53.81 -0.03
CA MET A 1 24.46 -52.74 -0.59
C MET A 1 24.17 -52.77 -2.09
N THR A 2 23.42 -51.88 -2.70
CA THR A 2 23.26 -50.43 -2.54
C THR A 2 21.82 -50.04 -2.90
N ALA A 3 21.19 -49.20 -2.08
CA ALA A 3 20.03 -48.43 -2.48
C ALA A 3 20.55 -47.15 -3.13
N ASP A 4 20.01 -46.77 -4.29
CA ASP A 4 19.69 -45.37 -4.57
C ASP A 4 18.73 -45.31 -5.77
N SER A 5 17.47 -45.07 -5.45
CA SER A 5 16.44 -44.63 -6.39
C SER A 5 15.99 -43.27 -5.91
N ALA A 6 15.70 -42.40 -6.89
CA ALA A 6 14.97 -41.13 -6.77
C ALA A 6 15.79 -39.88 -6.38
N ALA A 7 16.23 -39.16 -7.42
CA ALA A 7 16.39 -37.71 -7.36
C ALA A 7 16.21 -37.08 -8.76
N LEU A 8 14.99 -37.17 -9.30
CA LEU A 8 14.58 -36.31 -10.41
C LEU A 8 13.11 -35.94 -10.20
N LEU A 9 12.87 -34.81 -9.53
CA LEU A 9 11.69 -33.94 -9.65
C LEU A 9 11.88 -32.71 -8.75
N GLN A 10 12.59 -31.71 -9.29
CA GLN A 10 12.47 -30.33 -8.82
C GLN A 10 11.19 -29.76 -9.44
N HIS A 11 10.05 -29.92 -8.76
CA HIS A 11 8.82 -29.19 -9.08
C HIS A 11 8.52 -28.25 -7.91
N HIS A 12 8.76 -26.95 -8.12
CA HIS A 12 8.32 -25.89 -7.23
C HIS A 12 6.78 -25.88 -7.22
N GLN A 13 6.18 -26.43 -6.16
CA GLN A 13 4.74 -26.31 -5.94
C GLN A 13 4.41 -24.85 -5.62
N HIS A 14 3.66 -24.21 -6.53
CA HIS A 14 2.85 -23.05 -6.21
C HIS A 14 1.70 -23.51 -5.31
N HIS A 15 1.64 -23.00 -4.08
CA HIS A 15 0.47 -23.16 -3.20
C HIS A 15 -0.68 -22.31 -3.75
N ALA A 16 -1.57 -22.95 -4.52
CA ALA A 16 -2.93 -22.49 -4.71
C ALA A 16 -3.78 -23.15 -3.62
N ASN A 17 -4.14 -22.41 -2.56
CA ASN A 17 -5.17 -22.85 -1.64
C ASN A 17 -6.24 -21.76 -1.48
N GLY A 18 -7.30 -21.90 -2.28
CA GLY A 18 -8.54 -21.17 -2.06
C GLY A 18 -9.14 -21.58 -0.73
N SER A 19 -9.16 -20.65 0.22
CA SER A 19 -9.85 -20.80 1.51
C SER A 19 -10.62 -19.51 1.75
N ASN A 20 -11.94 -19.58 1.61
CA ASN A 20 -12.89 -18.50 1.82
C ASN A 20 -13.08 -18.31 3.35
N VAL A 21 -12.22 -17.52 4.00
CA VAL A 21 -12.34 -17.18 5.43
C VAL A 21 -11.99 -15.71 5.66
N ALA A 22 -12.98 -14.96 6.15
CA ALA A 22 -12.91 -13.66 6.82
C ALA A 22 -12.20 -12.50 6.08
N THR A 23 -13.01 -11.61 5.52
CA THR A 23 -12.67 -10.35 4.83
C THR A 23 -11.98 -9.29 5.70
N SER A 24 -11.47 -9.64 6.87
CA SER A 24 -10.80 -8.72 7.81
C SER A 24 -9.40 -9.15 8.26
N GLN A 25 -8.87 -10.28 7.77
CA GLN A 25 -7.50 -10.74 8.08
C GLN A 25 -6.54 -10.80 6.88
N GLN A 26 -6.92 -10.30 5.70
CA GLN A 26 -6.09 -10.39 4.49
C GLN A 26 -4.98 -9.33 4.43
N TYR A 27 -5.15 -8.20 5.12
CA TYR A 27 -4.21 -7.08 5.03
C TYR A 27 -3.18 -7.14 6.15
N SER A 28 -1.91 -7.35 5.77
CA SER A 28 -0.77 -7.39 6.67
C SER A 28 0.38 -6.54 6.13
N VAL A 29 1.29 -6.14 7.02
CA VAL A 29 2.50 -5.39 6.64
C VAL A 29 3.39 -6.23 5.71
N GLU A 30 3.44 -7.55 5.88
CA GLU A 30 4.18 -8.45 5.00
C GLU A 30 3.57 -8.46 3.60
N TYR A 31 2.24 -8.53 3.50
CA TYR A 31 1.55 -8.46 2.21
C TYR A 31 1.79 -7.12 1.49
N LEU A 32 1.71 -6.01 2.21
CA LEU A 32 2.08 -4.69 1.68
C LEU A 32 3.54 -4.67 1.17
N SER A 33 4.46 -5.27 1.91
CA SER A 33 5.87 -5.34 1.53
C SER A 33 6.08 -6.14 0.25
N GLN A 34 5.33 -7.22 0.05
CA GLN A 34 5.36 -7.99 -1.19
C GLN A 34 4.81 -7.18 -2.37
N LEU A 35 3.67 -6.51 -2.20
CA LEU A 35 3.10 -5.64 -3.25
C LEU A 35 4.06 -4.52 -3.67
N LEU A 36 4.80 -3.92 -2.73
CA LEU A 36 5.80 -2.91 -3.03
C LEU A 36 6.98 -3.45 -3.85
N LYS A 37 7.41 -4.70 -3.60
CA LYS A 37 8.43 -5.38 -4.40
C LYS A 37 7.92 -5.64 -5.82
N ASP A 38 6.70 -6.14 -5.94
CA ASP A 38 6.09 -6.44 -7.24
C ASP A 38 5.92 -5.15 -8.07
N LYS A 39 5.43 -4.06 -7.46
CA LYS A 39 5.36 -2.74 -8.10
C LYS A 39 6.72 -2.28 -8.65
N LYS A 40 7.80 -2.46 -7.88
CA LYS A 40 9.16 -2.10 -8.32
C LYS A 40 9.62 -2.93 -9.52
N GLN A 41 9.21 -4.19 -9.60
CA GLN A 41 9.52 -5.03 -10.76
C GLN A 41 8.70 -4.62 -11.99
N LEU A 42 7.42 -4.30 -11.80
CA LEU A 42 6.53 -3.84 -12.88
C LEU A 42 7.03 -2.52 -13.48
N SER A 43 7.48 -1.59 -12.65
CA SER A 43 8.00 -0.29 -13.12
C SER A 43 9.33 -0.38 -13.86
N ALA A 44 10.05 -1.50 -13.76
CA ALA A 44 11.27 -1.74 -14.54
C ALA A 44 10.98 -1.93 -16.05
N PHE A 45 9.72 -2.21 -16.41
CA PHE A 45 9.29 -2.43 -17.79
C PHE A 45 8.12 -1.50 -18.15
N PRO A 46 8.39 -0.19 -18.35
CA PRO A 46 7.36 0.76 -18.69
C PRO A 46 6.67 0.34 -19.99
N ASN A 47 5.35 0.49 -20.00
CA ASN A 47 4.47 0.15 -21.12
C ASN A 47 4.28 -1.33 -21.46
N VAL A 48 4.88 -2.25 -20.71
CA VAL A 48 4.66 -3.69 -20.91
C VAL A 48 3.46 -4.18 -20.10
N PHE A 49 3.31 -3.70 -18.87
CA PHE A 49 2.35 -4.22 -17.90
C PHE A 49 1.45 -3.15 -17.27
N HIS A 50 0.97 -2.18 -18.06
CA HIS A 50 0.16 -1.06 -17.59
C HIS A 50 -1.04 -1.43 -16.70
N HIS A 51 -1.77 -2.48 -17.06
CA HIS A 51 -2.94 -2.89 -16.28
C HIS A 51 -2.55 -3.54 -14.95
N LEU A 52 -1.43 -4.28 -14.91
CA LEU A 52 -0.94 -4.89 -13.68
C LEU A 52 -0.36 -3.84 -12.74
N GLU A 53 0.33 -2.83 -13.26
CA GLU A 53 0.82 -1.69 -12.49
C GLU A 53 -0.35 -0.95 -11.82
N ARG A 54 -1.41 -0.64 -12.57
CA ARG A 54 -2.63 -0.04 -12.02
C ARG A 54 -3.27 -0.88 -10.92
N LEU A 55 -3.38 -2.20 -11.13
CA LEU A 55 -3.97 -3.10 -10.13
C LEU A 55 -3.11 -3.17 -8.85
N ALA A 56 -1.79 -3.19 -8.99
CA ALA A 56 -0.88 -3.16 -7.85
C ALA A 56 -1.02 -1.86 -7.05
N ASP A 57 -1.14 -0.71 -7.73
CA ASP A 57 -1.35 0.59 -7.10
C ASP A 57 -2.66 0.67 -6.32
N GLU A 58 -3.76 0.19 -6.91
CA GLU A 58 -5.07 0.12 -6.27
C GLU A 58 -5.05 -0.75 -5.01
N GLU A 59 -4.41 -1.91 -5.07
CA GLU A 59 -4.32 -2.82 -3.93
C GLU A 59 -3.40 -2.26 -2.83
N ILE A 60 -2.24 -1.67 -3.19
CA ILE A 60 -1.36 -0.99 -2.23
C ILE A 60 -2.11 0.12 -1.50
N SER A 61 -2.90 0.93 -2.23
CA SER A 61 -3.70 2.00 -1.64
C SER A 61 -4.70 1.44 -0.62
N LYS A 62 -5.45 0.40 -1.00
CA LYS A 62 -6.43 -0.26 -0.15
C LYS A 62 -5.80 -0.87 1.11
N VAL A 63 -4.68 -1.57 0.96
CA VAL A 63 -3.93 -2.17 2.08
C VAL A 63 -3.40 -1.09 3.02
N ARG A 64 -2.87 0.01 2.48
CA ARG A 64 -2.40 1.14 3.30
C ARG A 64 -3.52 1.79 4.10
N VAL A 65 -4.67 2.01 3.47
CA VAL A 65 -5.87 2.50 4.16
C VAL A 65 -6.23 1.51 5.27
N ALA A 66 -6.34 0.22 4.97
CA ALA A 66 -6.70 -0.78 5.99
C ALA A 66 -5.70 -0.89 7.14
N LEU A 67 -4.39 -0.69 6.90
CA LEU A 67 -3.34 -0.83 7.91
C LEU A 67 -3.08 0.43 8.73
N PHE A 68 -3.28 1.62 8.15
CA PHE A 68 -2.83 2.88 8.76
C PHE A 68 -3.94 3.93 8.92
N GLN A 69 -5.13 3.73 8.35
CA GLN A 69 -6.28 4.60 8.59
C GLN A 69 -6.87 4.30 9.98
N PHE A 70 -6.19 4.74 11.03
CA PHE A 70 -6.75 4.76 12.37
C PHE A 70 -7.50 6.09 12.58
N GLU A 71 -8.83 6.01 12.63
CA GLU A 71 -9.73 6.96 13.30
C GLU A 71 -9.74 8.44 12.86
N PHE A 72 -9.81 8.72 11.56
CA PHE A 72 -10.35 10.02 11.07
C PHE A 72 -11.71 9.90 10.37
N THR A 73 -12.31 8.72 10.33
CA THR A 73 -13.69 8.53 9.89
C THR A 73 -14.64 9.01 10.99
N LYS A 74 -14.58 10.30 11.28
CA LYS A 74 -15.62 11.04 11.99
C LYS A 74 -16.76 11.24 11.00
N GLU A 75 -17.63 10.22 10.94
CA GLU A 75 -18.80 10.14 10.07
C GLU A 75 -18.49 10.17 8.57
N GLU A 76 -19.08 9.25 7.81
CA GLU A 76 -19.04 9.29 6.35
C GLU A 76 -19.80 10.53 5.88
N MET A 77 -19.12 11.67 5.79
CA MET A 77 -19.73 12.93 5.38
C MET A 77 -20.09 12.82 3.90
N SER A 78 -21.38 12.64 3.60
CA SER A 78 -21.89 12.77 2.24
C SER A 78 -21.77 14.22 1.81
N LEU A 79 -20.89 14.50 0.84
CA LEU A 79 -20.85 15.81 0.21
C LEU A 79 -22.19 16.08 -0.52
N PRO A 80 -22.76 17.29 -0.41
CA PRO A 80 -23.95 17.67 -1.16
C PRO A 80 -23.66 17.80 -2.66
N GLU A 81 -24.71 17.96 -3.48
CA GLU A 81 -24.53 18.32 -4.89
C GLU A 81 -23.76 19.64 -4.99
N PRO A 82 -22.78 19.74 -5.92
CA PRO A 82 -22.00 20.95 -6.07
C PRO A 82 -22.88 22.10 -6.57
N GLU A 83 -22.79 23.24 -5.89
CA GLU A 83 -23.50 24.46 -6.28
C GLU A 83 -22.52 25.64 -6.35
N GLY A 84 -22.62 26.44 -7.41
CA GLY A 84 -21.86 27.68 -7.59
C GLY A 84 -20.51 27.51 -8.30
N GLU A 85 -19.63 28.49 -8.10
CA GLU A 85 -18.28 28.52 -8.68
C GLU A 85 -17.29 27.71 -7.83
N VAL A 86 -16.31 27.08 -8.48
CA VAL A 86 -15.27 26.29 -7.79
C VAL A 86 -14.43 27.19 -6.89
N GLN A 87 -14.39 26.87 -5.59
CA GLN A 87 -13.54 27.56 -4.61
C GLN A 87 -12.39 26.67 -4.14
N THR A 88 -11.24 27.29 -3.90
CA THR A 88 -10.05 26.68 -3.28
C THR A 88 -9.83 27.29 -1.90
N THR A 89 -9.94 26.48 -0.85
CA THR A 89 -9.74 26.91 0.55
C THR A 89 -8.37 26.47 1.05
N ILE A 90 -7.66 27.35 1.77
CA ILE A 90 -6.33 27.06 2.34
C ILE A 90 -6.35 27.34 3.84
N GLU A 91 -6.06 26.31 4.66
CA GLU A 91 -5.87 26.42 6.11
C GLU A 91 -4.39 26.23 6.45
N LYS A 92 -3.77 27.22 7.12
CA LYS A 92 -2.37 27.14 7.57
C LYS A 92 -2.32 26.56 8.98
N VAL A 93 -1.89 25.31 9.10
CA VAL A 93 -1.65 24.63 10.38
C VAL A 93 -0.20 24.84 10.82
N PHE A 94 0.03 25.32 12.05
CA PHE A 94 1.36 25.53 12.61
C PHE A 94 1.74 24.38 13.55
N VAL A 95 2.95 23.82 13.37
CA VAL A 95 3.49 22.76 14.25
C VAL A 95 4.01 23.40 15.55
N PRO A 96 3.64 22.89 16.74
CA PRO A 96 4.05 23.44 18.04
C PRO A 96 5.50 23.04 18.42
N ALA A 97 6.47 23.38 17.56
CA ALA A 97 7.88 23.03 17.72
C ALA A 97 8.56 23.65 18.97
N LYS A 98 7.96 24.69 19.57
CA LYS A 98 8.47 25.32 20.80
C LYS A 98 8.10 24.55 22.07
N GLU A 99 6.96 23.85 22.06
CA GLU A 99 6.44 23.11 23.21
C GLU A 99 6.90 21.65 23.16
N HIS A 100 7.01 21.09 21.95
CA HIS A 100 7.53 19.75 21.71
C HIS A 100 8.59 19.80 20.59
N PRO A 101 9.86 20.07 20.94
CA PRO A 101 10.93 20.22 19.94
C PRO A 101 11.34 18.89 19.27
N ASP A 102 10.95 17.75 19.84
CA ASP A 102 11.31 16.39 19.44
C ASP A 102 10.27 15.71 18.52
N VAL A 103 9.03 16.24 18.44
CA VAL A 103 7.91 15.62 17.70
C VAL A 103 7.70 16.19 16.29
N GLY A 104 8.52 17.16 15.87
CA GLY A 104 8.23 18.04 14.74
C GLY A 104 9.06 17.84 13.47
N GLU A 105 9.90 16.82 13.35
CA GLU A 105 10.59 16.58 12.08
C GLU A 105 9.71 15.71 11.17
N MET A 106 8.89 16.36 10.33
CA MET A 106 8.59 15.76 9.02
C MET A 106 9.94 15.39 8.39
N PRO A 107 10.14 14.17 7.87
CA PRO A 107 11.36 13.84 7.14
C PRO A 107 11.43 14.78 5.95
N VAL A 108 12.23 15.85 6.06
CA VAL A 108 12.65 16.66 4.93
C VAL A 108 13.56 15.75 4.13
N GLU A 109 12.99 14.98 3.20
CA GLU A 109 13.77 14.42 2.11
C GLU A 109 14.40 15.63 1.43
N LYS A 110 15.69 15.85 1.72
CA LYS A 110 16.50 16.87 1.10
C LYS A 110 16.62 16.50 -0.37
N THR A 111 15.60 16.85 -1.16
CA THR A 111 15.73 16.99 -2.60
C THR A 111 16.64 18.20 -2.79
N SER A 112 17.95 17.95 -2.73
CA SER A 112 18.93 18.88 -3.22
C SER A 112 18.63 19.11 -4.71
N ILE A 113 18.20 20.32 -5.01
CA ILE A 113 18.22 20.90 -6.35
C ILE A 113 19.67 21.13 -6.77
#